data_AF-A0A368GEI1-F1
#
_entry.id   AF-A0A368GEI1-F1
#
_cell.length_a   1.000
_cell.length_b   1.000
_cell.length_c   1.000
_cell.angle_alpha   90.00
_cell.angle_beta   90.00
_cell.angle_gamma   90.00
#
_symmetry.space_group_name_H-M   'P 1'
#
loop_
_entity.id
_entity.type
_entity.pdbx_description
1 polymer ?
#
loop_
_entity_poly.entity_id
_entity_poly.type
_entity_poly.pdbx_seq_one_letter_code
_entity_poly.pdbx_strand_id
1 'polypeptide(L)'
;MPVHAEDREDAPQEEEKDVHAYTENREDAPQEEEKDGAMQVEEQEDAAKREESEEELGKIRERDDAREEEQSDDATPRENIGGLNAEEEVAIHENAEYMDMVEEMEEEDEEEVRRIAQNAARRAEIIRELDQSRQALQNFEDIIQELDWLPRCEPRNFQGGTIYRDDERTLRCAFCERVGDHYSDSCTVFRNVEERKRLLQSRRRCVACLDVVFTSHICRKRNAPCYHCKARGHNSAICDLPEKSEEIRRQLHNALNGRKDTEEKILALQRELRDLH
;
A
#
# COMPACT_ATOMS: atom_id res chain seq x y z
N MET A 1 72.52 3.97 24.59
CA MET A 1 71.94 4.78 23.50
C MET A 1 72.13 4.00 22.20
N PRO A 2 71.20 3.96 21.24
CA PRO A 2 69.72 4.13 21.23
C PRO A 2 69.01 2.80 20.82
N VAL A 3 67.89 2.39 21.46
CA VAL A 3 66.44 2.53 21.13
C VAL A 3 65.91 1.92 19.82
N HIS A 4 64.88 1.06 19.98
CA HIS A 4 63.61 0.87 19.25
C HIS A 4 63.24 -0.64 19.28
N ALA A 5 62.23 -1.05 20.07
CA ALA A 5 60.79 -1.12 19.73
C ALA A 5 60.56 -2.18 18.61
N GLU A 6 59.63 -3.13 18.63
CA GLU A 6 58.20 -3.06 18.97
C GLU A 6 57.65 -4.48 19.27
N ASP A 7 56.70 -4.50 20.21
CA ASP A 7 55.41 -5.21 20.25
C ASP A 7 55.16 -6.42 19.34
N ARG A 8 54.80 -7.56 19.96
CA ARG A 8 54.21 -8.73 19.32
C ARG A 8 52.87 -9.08 19.98
N GLU A 9 51.83 -8.54 19.35
CA GLU A 9 50.60 -9.20 18.90
C GLU A 9 49.88 -10.17 19.87
N ASP A 10 48.85 -9.62 20.51
CA ASP A 10 47.70 -10.34 21.07
C ASP A 10 46.90 -11.04 19.95
N ALA A 11 46.66 -12.34 20.15
CA ALA A 11 45.80 -13.17 19.32
C ALA A 11 44.37 -13.22 19.91
N PRO A 12 43.31 -12.88 19.16
CA PRO A 12 41.95 -13.20 19.55
C PRO A 12 41.45 -14.49 18.88
N GLN A 13 41.16 -15.42 19.77
CA GLN A 13 40.26 -16.58 19.75
C GLN A 13 39.31 -16.72 18.55
N GLU A 14 39.36 -17.91 17.94
CA GLU A 14 38.40 -18.44 16.98
C GLU A 14 37.09 -18.80 17.72
N GLU A 15 35.97 -18.15 17.37
CA GLU A 15 34.63 -18.60 17.73
C GLU A 15 34.09 -19.52 16.63
N GLU A 16 34.08 -20.82 16.90
CA GLU A 16 33.30 -21.81 16.16
C GLU A 16 31.80 -21.49 16.31
N LYS A 17 31.11 -21.22 15.21
CA LYS A 17 29.64 -21.16 15.18
C LYS A 17 29.07 -22.33 14.38
N ASP A 18 28.32 -23.10 15.16
CA ASP A 18 27.50 -24.27 14.87
C ASP A 18 26.75 -24.19 13.54
N VAL A 19 26.88 -25.25 12.74
CA VAL A 19 26.17 -25.46 11.48
C VAL A 19 24.99 -26.36 11.78
N HIS A 20 23.83 -25.78 12.09
CA HIS A 20 22.60 -26.54 12.23
C HIS A 20 21.95 -26.75 10.86
N ALA A 21 22.12 -27.97 10.35
CA ALA A 21 21.37 -28.51 9.23
C ALA A 21 19.89 -28.64 9.61
N TYR A 22 19.00 -28.10 8.78
CA TYR A 22 17.58 -28.44 8.79
C TYR A 22 17.26 -29.18 7.50
N THR A 23 17.11 -30.48 7.64
CA THR A 23 16.61 -31.40 6.61
C THR A 23 15.10 -31.25 6.47
N GLU A 24 14.69 -31.37 5.22
CA GLU A 24 13.33 -31.38 4.70
C GLU A 24 12.41 -32.33 5.47
N ASN A 25 11.25 -31.83 5.89
CA ASN A 25 10.05 -32.64 6.10
C ASN A 25 8.92 -32.02 5.28
N ARG A 26 8.38 -32.88 4.43
CA ARG A 26 7.30 -32.73 3.47
C ARG A 26 6.19 -33.65 4.00
N GLU A 27 4.92 -33.27 3.77
CA GLU A 27 3.64 -33.79 4.35
C GLU A 27 3.10 -32.73 5.35
N ASP A 28 1.93 -32.12 5.23
CA ASP A 28 0.66 -32.47 4.58
C ASP A 28 -0.08 -31.21 4.08
N ALA A 29 -0.83 -31.37 2.99
CA ALA A 29 -1.73 -30.35 2.43
C ALA A 29 -3.15 -30.50 3.01
N PRO A 30 -3.80 -29.43 3.49
CA PRO A 30 -5.25 -29.45 3.69
C PRO A 30 -5.94 -29.14 2.36
N GLN A 31 -6.83 -30.04 1.95
CA GLN A 31 -7.80 -29.83 0.88
C GLN A 31 -8.86 -28.83 1.38
N GLU A 32 -8.95 -27.65 0.77
CA GLU A 32 -10.11 -26.78 0.94
C GLU A 32 -11.23 -27.30 0.01
N GLU A 33 -12.25 -27.87 0.65
CA GLU A 33 -13.53 -28.17 0.00
C GLU A 33 -14.28 -26.87 -0.29
N GLU A 34 -14.59 -26.64 -1.57
CA GLU A 34 -15.60 -25.68 -2.00
C GLU A 34 -16.96 -26.07 -1.39
N LYS A 35 -17.49 -25.20 -0.51
CA LYS A 35 -18.90 -25.22 -0.11
C LYS A 35 -19.59 -24.00 -0.70
N ASP A 36 -20.01 -24.14 -1.95
CA ASP A 36 -21.13 -23.36 -2.50
C ASP A 36 -22.42 -23.86 -1.86
N GLY A 37 -23.09 -22.99 -1.10
CA GLY A 37 -24.33 -23.33 -0.41
C GLY A 37 -24.84 -22.24 0.52
N ALA A 38 -24.80 -20.98 0.05
CA ALA A 38 -25.43 -19.86 0.75
C ALA A 38 -26.95 -19.96 0.67
N MET A 39 -27.54 -20.53 1.73
CA MET A 39 -28.53 -19.86 2.58
C MET A 39 -29.41 -18.79 1.88
N GLN A 40 -30.43 -19.23 1.14
CA GLN A 40 -31.55 -18.40 0.71
C GLN A 40 -32.77 -18.71 1.57
N VAL A 41 -32.82 -18.26 2.83
CA VAL A 41 -34.05 -18.36 3.64
C VAL A 41 -34.11 -17.28 4.73
N GLU A 42 -33.95 -15.98 4.42
CA GLU A 42 -34.34 -14.90 5.37
C GLU A 42 -34.89 -13.67 4.63
N GLU A 43 -35.60 -13.89 3.51
CA GLU A 43 -36.28 -12.82 2.75
C GLU A 43 -37.74 -13.21 2.44
N GLN A 44 -38.38 -13.94 3.36
CA GLN A 44 -39.79 -14.34 3.24
C GLN A 44 -40.63 -14.08 4.50
N GLU A 45 -40.04 -13.62 5.62
CA GLU A 45 -40.80 -13.33 6.85
C GLU A 45 -41.23 -11.85 6.99
N ASP A 46 -40.66 -10.93 6.20
CA ASP A 46 -40.99 -9.50 6.26
C ASP A 46 -42.09 -9.05 5.27
N ALA A 47 -42.51 -9.91 4.35
CA ALA A 47 -43.66 -9.65 3.47
C ALA A 47 -45.00 -9.98 4.15
N ALA A 48 -45.03 -10.97 5.05
CA ALA A 48 -46.26 -11.43 5.70
C ALA A 48 -46.77 -10.49 6.81
N LYS A 49 -45.89 -9.67 7.43
CA LYS A 49 -46.30 -8.69 8.46
C LYS A 49 -46.82 -7.37 7.90
N ARG A 50 -46.67 -7.13 6.59
CA ARG A 50 -47.14 -5.91 5.93
C ARG A 50 -48.54 -6.03 5.32
N GLU A 51 -49.02 -7.25 5.09
CA GLU A 51 -50.40 -7.51 4.64
C GLU A 51 -51.41 -7.58 5.80
N GLU A 52 -50.96 -7.92 7.02
CA GLU A 52 -51.86 -8.03 8.19
C GLU A 52 -52.28 -6.66 8.76
N SER A 53 -51.52 -5.59 8.51
CA SER A 53 -51.84 -4.23 8.98
C SER A 53 -52.68 -3.40 8.01
N GLU A 54 -52.79 -3.80 6.74
CA GLU A 54 -53.63 -3.11 5.74
C GLU A 54 -55.08 -3.64 5.72
N GLU A 55 -55.34 -4.86 6.21
CA GLU A 55 -56.71 -5.41 6.29
C GLU A 55 -57.52 -4.85 7.50
N GLU A 56 -56.85 -4.34 8.53
CA GLU A 56 -57.50 -3.77 9.72
C GLU A 56 -57.93 -2.31 9.50
N LEU A 57 -57.22 -1.56 8.64
CA LEU A 57 -57.57 -0.18 8.24
C LEU A 57 -58.69 -0.13 7.18
N GLY A 58 -58.97 -1.22 6.48
CA GLY A 58 -60.08 -1.33 5.52
C GLY A 58 -61.46 -1.53 6.19
N LYS A 59 -61.52 -2.14 7.38
CA LYS A 59 -62.79 -2.49 8.05
C LYS A 59 -63.40 -1.35 8.88
N ILE A 60 -62.65 -0.27 9.12
CA ILE A 60 -63.16 0.93 9.82
C ILE A 60 -63.89 1.88 8.84
N ARG A 61 -63.69 1.71 7.51
CA ARG A 61 -64.29 2.58 6.49
C ARG A 61 -65.59 2.07 5.86
N GLU A 62 -66.08 0.89 6.22
CA GLU A 62 -67.33 0.30 5.66
C GLU A 62 -68.52 0.30 6.65
N ARG A 63 -68.50 1.17 7.67
CA ARG A 63 -69.61 1.27 8.64
C ARG A 63 -70.31 2.62 8.71
N ASP A 64 -70.16 3.47 7.69
CA ASP A 64 -70.84 4.77 7.63
C ASP A 64 -71.64 5.05 6.33
N ASP A 65 -71.77 4.09 5.41
CA ASP A 65 -72.51 4.28 4.14
C ASP A 65 -73.84 3.55 4.06
N ALA A 66 -74.72 3.74 5.06
CA ALA A 66 -76.10 3.27 4.96
C ALA A 66 -77.11 4.13 5.73
N ARG A 67 -77.22 5.44 5.44
CA ARG A 67 -78.49 6.16 5.61
C ARG A 67 -78.56 7.56 4.97
N GLU A 68 -78.99 7.61 3.72
CA GLU A 68 -79.67 8.76 3.07
C GLU A 68 -80.84 8.14 2.28
N GLU A 69 -82.09 8.60 2.25
CA GLU A 69 -82.75 9.85 2.62
C GLU A 69 -84.21 9.49 2.96
N GLU A 70 -84.91 10.21 3.85
CA GLU A 70 -86.30 10.61 3.61
C GLU A 70 -86.66 11.86 4.44
N GLN A 71 -86.93 12.92 3.68
CA GLN A 71 -87.99 13.92 3.85
C GLN A 71 -87.92 14.95 4.99
N SER A 72 -87.90 16.20 4.51
CA SER A 72 -88.41 17.43 5.10
C SER A 72 -89.60 17.24 6.04
N ASP A 73 -89.52 17.81 7.24
CA ASP A 73 -90.30 18.98 7.62
C ASP A 73 -89.86 19.51 8.99
N ASP A 74 -89.81 20.84 9.07
CA ASP A 74 -90.17 21.66 10.23
C ASP A 74 -89.74 21.21 11.64
N ALA A 75 -88.70 21.87 12.17
CA ALA A 75 -88.72 22.60 13.45
C ALA A 75 -87.30 22.74 13.97
N THR A 76 -86.84 23.97 14.16
CA THR A 76 -85.71 24.27 15.04
C THR A 76 -86.00 23.79 16.46
N PRO A 77 -85.05 23.11 17.09
CA PRO A 77 -84.58 23.57 18.39
C PRO A 77 -83.15 24.11 18.23
N ARG A 78 -82.96 25.34 18.68
CA ARG A 78 -81.63 25.92 18.97
C ARG A 78 -80.83 24.92 19.81
N GLU A 79 -79.82 24.30 19.22
CA GLU A 79 -78.68 23.85 19.98
C GLU A 79 -77.61 24.92 19.92
N ASN A 80 -77.24 25.32 21.12
CA ASN A 80 -76.25 26.31 21.46
C ASN A 80 -74.90 25.90 20.87
N ILE A 81 -74.54 26.43 19.69
CA ILE A 81 -73.14 26.55 19.29
C ILE A 81 -72.57 27.59 20.26
N GLY A 82 -72.21 27.12 21.45
CA GLY A 82 -71.40 27.88 22.37
C GLY A 82 -70.12 28.21 21.63
N GLY A 83 -69.90 29.50 21.36
CA GLY A 83 -68.55 29.95 21.02
C GLY A 83 -67.63 29.44 22.12
N LEU A 84 -66.50 28.85 21.73
CA LEU A 84 -65.46 28.44 22.66
C LEU A 84 -65.28 29.58 23.65
N ASN A 85 -65.36 29.25 24.94
CA ASN A 85 -65.15 30.26 25.97
C ASN A 85 -63.73 30.81 25.75
N ALA A 86 -63.46 32.09 25.97
CA ALA A 86 -62.13 32.65 25.75
C ALA A 86 -61.01 31.88 26.50
N GLU A 87 -61.36 31.20 27.59
CA GLU A 87 -60.50 30.29 28.34
C GLU A 87 -60.11 29.02 27.56
N GLU A 88 -60.99 28.52 26.70
CA GLU A 88 -60.78 27.33 25.88
C GLU A 88 -59.88 27.62 24.67
N GLU A 89 -60.01 28.81 24.05
CA GLU A 89 -59.05 29.30 23.04
C GLU A 89 -57.65 29.52 23.63
N VAL A 90 -57.56 30.09 24.83
CA VAL A 90 -56.28 30.25 25.55
C VAL A 90 -55.65 28.89 25.87
N ALA A 91 -56.45 27.91 26.33
CA ALA A 91 -55.95 26.56 26.59
C ALA A 91 -55.47 25.85 25.31
N ILE A 92 -56.14 26.05 24.16
CA ILE A 92 -55.70 25.52 22.87
C ILE A 92 -54.36 26.14 22.45
N HIS A 93 -54.19 27.46 22.63
CA HIS A 93 -52.94 28.15 22.32
C HIS A 93 -51.77 27.71 23.22
N GLU A 94 -51.99 27.62 24.54
CA GLU A 94 -50.97 27.14 25.49
C GLU A 94 -50.57 25.69 25.23
N ASN A 95 -51.52 24.83 24.84
CA ASN A 95 -51.22 23.46 24.41
C ASN A 95 -50.43 23.44 23.09
N ALA A 96 -50.74 24.32 22.14
CA ALA A 96 -50.01 24.43 20.89
C ALA A 96 -48.56 24.88 21.12
N GLU A 97 -48.33 25.90 21.94
CA GLU A 97 -46.96 26.33 22.32
C GLU A 97 -46.18 25.23 23.05
N TYR A 98 -46.85 24.44 23.90
CA TYR A 98 -46.23 23.30 24.55
C TYR A 98 -45.84 22.19 23.56
N MET A 99 -46.71 21.89 22.58
CA MET A 99 -46.41 20.93 21.52
C MET A 99 -45.23 21.38 20.65
N ASP A 100 -45.19 22.66 20.24
CA ASP A 100 -44.08 23.23 19.46
C ASP A 100 -42.74 23.11 20.22
N MET A 101 -42.73 23.39 21.53
CA MET A 101 -41.53 23.22 22.36
C MET A 101 -41.07 21.76 22.50
N VAL A 102 -42.00 20.81 22.50
CA VAL A 102 -41.67 19.37 22.55
C VAL A 102 -41.09 18.92 21.22
N GLU A 103 -41.68 19.36 20.10
CA GLU A 103 -41.16 19.08 18.75
C GLU A 103 -39.74 19.65 18.56
N GLU A 104 -39.47 20.90 18.97
CA GLU A 104 -38.12 21.48 18.92
C GLU A 104 -37.09 20.67 19.75
N MET A 105 -37.49 20.17 20.92
CA MET A 105 -36.63 19.35 21.78
C MET A 105 -36.34 17.97 21.18
N GLU A 106 -37.34 17.34 20.57
CA GLU A 106 -37.19 16.07 19.87
C GLU A 106 -36.28 16.22 18.62
N GLU A 107 -36.41 17.32 17.87
CA GLU A 107 -35.53 17.63 16.73
C GLU A 107 -34.07 17.82 17.16
N GLU A 108 -33.81 18.54 18.27
CA GLU A 108 -32.47 18.70 18.85
C GLU A 108 -31.84 17.37 19.26
N ASP A 109 -32.63 16.47 19.88
CA ASP A 109 -32.18 15.13 20.27
C ASP A 109 -31.87 14.26 19.03
N GLU A 110 -32.71 14.30 18.00
CA GLU A 110 -32.47 13.60 16.74
C GLU A 110 -31.20 14.10 16.02
N GLU A 111 -30.96 15.42 16.02
CA GLU A 111 -29.72 16.00 15.49
C GLU A 111 -28.49 15.52 16.25
N GLU A 112 -28.55 15.45 17.57
CA GLU A 112 -27.44 14.95 18.38
C GLU A 112 -27.15 13.47 18.10
N VAL A 113 -28.19 12.63 18.00
CA VAL A 113 -28.04 11.22 17.62
C VAL A 113 -27.41 11.09 16.23
N ARG A 114 -27.81 11.92 15.26
CA ARG A 114 -27.18 11.96 13.93
C ARG A 114 -25.70 12.34 14.00
N ARG A 115 -25.32 13.35 14.80
CA ARG A 115 -23.92 13.75 15.00
C ARG A 115 -23.09 12.61 15.61
N ILE A 116 -23.63 11.94 16.65
CA ILE A 116 -22.96 10.80 17.30
C ILE A 116 -22.73 9.66 16.30
N ALA A 117 -23.75 9.31 15.52
CA ALA A 117 -23.65 8.25 14.51
C ALA A 117 -22.61 8.59 13.42
N GLN A 118 -22.59 9.83 12.93
CA GLN A 118 -21.61 10.30 11.95
C GLN A 118 -20.19 10.27 12.51
N ASN A 119 -19.98 10.73 13.74
CA ASN A 119 -18.68 10.67 14.41
C ASN A 119 -18.21 9.24 14.62
N ALA A 120 -19.10 8.32 15.01
CA ALA A 120 -18.80 6.91 15.13
C ALA A 120 -18.39 6.28 13.78
N ALA A 121 -19.10 6.61 12.70
CA ALA A 121 -18.77 6.16 11.35
C ALA A 121 -17.39 6.66 10.90
N ARG A 122 -17.09 7.96 11.10
CA ARG A 122 -15.78 8.53 10.75
C ARG A 122 -14.65 7.92 11.56
N ARG A 123 -14.84 7.69 12.86
CA ARG A 123 -13.85 6.99 13.70
C ARG A 123 -13.55 5.59 13.19
N ALA A 124 -14.58 4.83 12.82
CA ALA A 124 -14.39 3.48 12.27
C ALA A 124 -13.61 3.50 10.95
N GLU A 125 -13.83 4.51 10.10
CA GLU A 125 -13.04 4.71 8.89
C GLU A 125 -11.57 5.04 9.18
N ILE A 126 -11.31 6.01 10.08
CA ILE A 126 -9.95 6.38 10.47
C ILE A 126 -9.18 5.18 11.03
N ILE A 127 -9.82 4.32 11.83
CA ILE A 127 -9.20 3.11 12.37
C ILE A 127 -8.79 2.16 11.23
N ARG A 128 -9.67 1.94 10.23
CA ARG A 128 -9.31 1.13 9.05
C ARG A 128 -8.14 1.74 8.28
N GLU A 129 -8.14 3.05 8.09
CA GLU A 129 -7.05 3.75 7.41
C GLU A 129 -5.72 3.66 8.18
N LEU A 130 -5.77 3.68 9.52
CA LEU A 130 -4.60 3.50 10.37
C LEU A 130 -4.01 2.10 10.22
N ASP A 131 -4.85 1.07 10.22
CA ASP A 131 -4.38 -0.31 10.08
C ASP A 131 -3.78 -0.57 8.69
N GLN A 132 -4.40 -0.03 7.63
CA GLN A 132 -3.82 -0.05 6.29
C GLN A 132 -2.48 0.69 6.22
N SER A 133 -2.38 1.85 6.86
CA SER A 133 -1.14 2.65 6.86
C SER A 133 -0.04 1.96 7.67
N ARG A 134 -0.37 1.29 8.78
CA ARG A 134 0.58 0.47 9.56
C ARG A 134 1.09 -0.72 8.76
N GLN A 135 0.21 -1.41 8.02
CA GLN A 135 0.64 -2.50 7.15
C GLN A 135 1.56 -1.98 6.03
N ALA A 136 1.25 -0.83 5.44
CA ALA A 136 2.12 -0.21 4.45
C ALA A 136 3.50 0.15 5.04
N LEU A 137 3.54 0.63 6.28
CA LEU A 137 4.79 0.92 6.99
C LEU A 137 5.65 -0.35 7.13
N GLN A 138 5.05 -1.45 7.60
CA GLN A 138 5.74 -2.74 7.70
C GLN A 138 6.28 -3.20 6.34
N ASN A 139 5.47 -3.10 5.28
CA ASN A 139 5.90 -3.47 3.94
C ASN A 139 7.13 -2.66 3.48
N PHE A 140 7.18 -1.35 3.79
CA PHE A 140 8.36 -0.53 3.47
C PHE A 140 9.57 -0.92 4.31
N GLU A 141 9.39 -1.25 5.59
CA GLU A 141 10.47 -1.72 6.46
C GLU A 141 11.07 -3.04 5.97
N ASP A 142 10.24 -3.99 5.56
CA ASP A 142 10.67 -5.28 4.99
C ASP A 142 11.49 -5.05 3.71
N ILE A 143 11.00 -4.20 2.79
CA ILE A 143 11.72 -3.84 1.57
C ILE A 143 13.08 -3.19 1.90
N ILE A 144 13.11 -2.24 2.84
CA ILE A 144 14.36 -1.58 3.24
C ILE A 144 15.37 -2.61 3.77
N GLN A 145 14.90 -3.53 4.62
CA GLN A 145 15.75 -4.58 5.18
C GLN A 145 16.30 -5.49 4.08
N GLU A 146 15.44 -6.00 3.19
CA GLU A 146 15.86 -6.85 2.06
C GLU A 146 16.91 -6.18 1.17
N LEU A 147 16.71 -4.90 0.84
CA LEU A 147 17.61 -4.14 -0.02
C LEU A 147 18.97 -3.83 0.64
N ASP A 148 19.02 -3.68 1.97
CA ASP A 148 20.27 -3.33 2.66
C ASP A 148 21.28 -4.49 2.68
N TRP A 149 20.79 -5.73 2.65
CA TRP A 149 21.61 -6.95 2.57
C TRP A 149 22.19 -7.20 1.18
N LEU A 150 21.67 -6.55 0.14
CA LEU A 150 22.14 -6.78 -1.22
C LEU A 150 23.51 -6.10 -1.46
N PRO A 151 24.43 -6.77 -2.18
CA PRO A 151 25.71 -6.17 -2.51
C PRO A 151 25.52 -4.93 -3.38
N ARG A 152 26.28 -3.88 -3.07
CA ARG A 152 26.26 -2.61 -3.80
C ARG A 152 27.69 -2.21 -4.17
N CYS A 153 27.82 -1.51 -5.29
CA CYS A 153 29.03 -0.81 -5.67
C CYS A 153 28.72 0.56 -6.27
N GLU A 154 29.78 1.33 -6.51
CA GLU A 154 29.68 2.60 -7.22
C GLU A 154 29.09 2.41 -8.63
N PRO A 155 28.30 3.37 -9.12
CA PRO A 155 27.82 3.38 -10.49
C PRO A 155 28.93 3.24 -11.51
N ARG A 156 28.57 2.68 -12.67
CA ARG A 156 29.46 2.67 -13.83
C ARG A 156 29.64 4.10 -14.34
N ASN A 157 30.88 4.58 -14.33
CA ASN A 157 31.18 5.93 -14.80
C ASN A 157 31.31 5.97 -16.33
N PHE A 158 30.23 6.34 -17.01
CA PHE A 158 30.22 6.52 -18.47
C PHE A 158 30.86 7.83 -18.94
N GLN A 159 31.06 8.80 -18.05
CA GLN A 159 31.56 10.14 -18.41
C GLN A 159 33.06 10.31 -18.12
N GLY A 160 33.58 9.63 -17.10
CA GLY A 160 34.98 9.70 -16.67
C GLY A 160 35.89 8.63 -17.27
N GLY A 161 35.47 7.98 -18.35
CA GLY A 161 36.22 6.91 -19.00
C GLY A 161 37.27 7.33 -20.01
N THR A 162 37.44 8.64 -20.21
CA THR A 162 38.33 9.21 -21.22
C THR A 162 39.78 8.80 -20.97
N ILE A 163 40.44 8.31 -22.01
CA ILE A 163 41.85 7.89 -21.91
C ILE A 163 42.75 9.12 -22.10
N TYR A 164 43.42 9.53 -21.03
CA TYR A 164 44.36 10.64 -21.06
C TYR A 164 45.82 10.19 -21.21
N ARG A 165 46.14 8.95 -20.85
CA ARG A 165 47.52 8.43 -20.85
C ARG A 165 47.92 8.02 -22.26
N ASP A 166 49.06 8.54 -22.74
CA ASP A 166 49.49 8.37 -24.13
C ASP A 166 49.80 6.91 -24.50
N ASP A 167 50.31 6.11 -23.55
CA ASP A 167 50.57 4.68 -23.70
C ASP A 167 49.28 3.85 -23.88
N GLU A 168 48.17 4.34 -23.37
CA GLU A 168 46.86 3.70 -23.44
C GLU A 168 46.00 4.20 -24.61
N ARG A 169 46.45 5.23 -25.36
CA ARG A 169 45.72 5.74 -26.54
C ARG A 169 45.58 4.75 -27.69
N THR A 170 46.31 3.64 -27.64
CA THR A 170 46.17 2.54 -28.61
C THR A 170 45.08 1.53 -28.22
N LEU A 171 44.54 1.63 -27.00
CA LEU A 171 43.48 0.73 -26.52
C LEU A 171 42.22 0.91 -27.36
N ARG A 172 41.67 -0.22 -27.80
CA ARG A 172 40.41 -0.28 -28.55
C ARG A 172 39.27 -0.66 -27.62
N CYS A 173 38.19 0.10 -27.64
CA CYS A 173 36.96 -0.29 -26.96
C CYS A 173 36.42 -1.61 -27.55
N ALA A 174 36.17 -2.61 -26.70
CA ALA A 174 35.70 -3.93 -27.14
C ALA A 174 34.28 -3.91 -27.74
N PHE A 175 33.54 -2.80 -27.58
CA PHE A 175 32.15 -2.68 -27.98
C PHE A 175 31.97 -1.75 -29.19
N CYS A 176 32.32 -0.46 -29.06
CA CYS A 176 32.18 0.50 -30.16
C CYS A 176 33.43 0.66 -31.03
N GLU A 177 34.52 -0.05 -30.72
CA GLU A 177 35.74 -0.16 -31.52
C GLU A 177 36.52 1.15 -31.75
N ARG A 178 36.08 2.27 -31.13
CA ARG A 178 36.86 3.50 -31.03
C ARG A 178 38.19 3.23 -30.30
N VAL A 179 39.25 3.87 -30.79
CA VAL A 179 40.62 3.68 -30.32
C VAL A 179 41.06 4.92 -29.54
N GLY A 180 41.61 4.72 -28.34
CA GLY A 180 42.18 5.78 -27.51
C GLY A 180 41.21 6.81 -26.95
N ASP A 181 39.91 6.59 -27.14
CA ASP A 181 38.85 7.50 -26.71
C ASP A 181 38.44 7.23 -25.25
N HIS A 182 38.04 5.99 -24.95
CA HIS A 182 37.59 5.58 -23.62
C HIS A 182 37.90 4.11 -23.32
N TYR A 183 37.99 3.75 -22.05
CA TYR A 183 38.03 2.35 -21.63
C TYR A 183 36.69 1.66 -21.91
N SER A 184 36.72 0.37 -22.26
CA SER A 184 35.52 -0.42 -22.59
C SER A 184 34.44 -0.35 -21.50
N ASP A 185 34.82 -0.30 -20.22
CA ASP A 185 33.91 -0.19 -19.08
C ASP A 185 32.98 1.03 -19.18
N SER A 186 33.50 2.15 -19.69
CA SER A 186 32.83 3.44 -19.81
C SER A 186 32.21 3.70 -21.18
N CYS A 187 32.05 2.69 -22.04
CA CYS A 187 31.48 2.86 -23.37
C CYS A 187 30.07 3.48 -23.33
N THR A 188 29.92 4.65 -23.95
CA THR A 188 28.65 5.40 -24.01
C THR A 188 27.71 4.94 -25.12
N VAL A 189 28.21 4.22 -26.13
CA VAL A 189 27.41 3.68 -27.24
C VAL A 189 26.63 2.45 -26.80
N PHE A 190 27.30 1.55 -26.07
CA PHE A 190 26.73 0.32 -25.56
C PHE A 190 26.71 0.40 -24.04
N ARG A 191 25.60 0.89 -23.48
CA ARG A 191 25.46 1.08 -22.02
C ARG A 191 24.90 -0.16 -21.32
N ASN A 192 24.01 -0.89 -21.99
CA ASN A 192 23.33 -2.04 -21.44
C ASN A 192 24.26 -3.27 -21.39
N VAL A 193 24.30 -3.97 -20.26
CA VAL A 193 25.23 -5.09 -20.04
C VAL A 193 24.80 -6.34 -20.81
N GLU A 194 23.49 -6.61 -20.94
CA GLU A 194 22.99 -7.72 -21.76
C GLU A 194 23.40 -7.56 -23.22
N GLU A 195 23.31 -6.35 -23.76
CA GLU A 195 23.73 -5.99 -25.11
C GLU A 195 25.26 -6.17 -25.26
N ARG A 196 26.05 -5.69 -24.28
CA ARG A 196 27.50 -5.93 -24.26
C ARG A 196 27.83 -7.42 -24.30
N LYS A 197 27.14 -8.25 -23.50
CA LYS A 197 27.33 -9.72 -23.47
C LYS A 197 26.99 -10.35 -24.82
N ARG A 198 25.86 -9.98 -25.43
CA ARG A 198 25.48 -10.44 -26.79
C ARG A 198 26.51 -10.03 -27.84
N LEU A 199 27.06 -8.83 -27.73
CA LEU A 199 28.07 -8.32 -28.65
C LEU A 199 29.37 -9.13 -28.56
N LEU A 200 29.82 -9.45 -27.34
CA LEU A 200 31.00 -10.31 -27.16
C LEU A 200 30.77 -11.71 -27.73
N GLN A 201 29.60 -12.30 -27.51
CA GLN A 201 29.26 -13.61 -28.08
C GLN A 201 29.26 -13.59 -29.61
N SER A 202 28.57 -12.63 -30.22
CA SER A 202 28.49 -12.51 -31.69
C SER A 202 29.85 -12.27 -32.35
N ARG A 203 30.73 -11.50 -31.68
CA ARG A 203 32.09 -11.19 -32.17
C ARG A 203 33.13 -12.21 -31.71
N ARG A 204 32.72 -13.33 -31.11
CA ARG A 204 33.59 -14.38 -30.57
C ARG A 204 34.69 -13.81 -29.67
N ARG A 205 34.32 -12.96 -28.72
CA ARG A 205 35.24 -12.38 -27.73
C ARG A 205 35.08 -13.06 -26.37
N CYS A 206 36.18 -13.14 -25.63
CA CYS A 206 36.22 -13.73 -24.30
C CYS A 206 35.56 -12.79 -23.28
N VAL A 207 34.65 -13.31 -22.47
CA VAL A 207 33.94 -12.52 -21.44
C VAL A 207 34.86 -12.02 -20.31
N ALA A 208 36.02 -12.66 -20.09
CA ALA A 208 36.94 -12.30 -19.02
C ALA A 208 38.03 -11.31 -19.45
N CYS A 209 38.57 -11.43 -20.68
CA CYS A 209 39.63 -10.54 -21.17
C CYS A 209 39.23 -9.63 -22.34
N LEU A 210 38.03 -9.79 -22.89
CA LEU A 210 37.48 -9.04 -24.04
C LEU A 210 38.23 -9.24 -25.38
N ASP A 211 39.29 -10.05 -25.39
CA ASP A 211 40.01 -10.40 -26.62
C ASP A 211 39.24 -11.38 -27.50
N VAL A 212 39.58 -11.37 -28.78
CA VAL A 212 39.06 -12.31 -29.78
C VAL A 212 39.50 -13.73 -29.42
N VAL A 213 38.53 -14.64 -29.41
CA VAL A 213 38.70 -16.06 -29.14
C VAL A 213 38.93 -16.78 -30.46
N PHE A 214 40.11 -17.34 -30.60
CA PHE A 214 40.42 -18.36 -31.60
C PHE A 214 40.22 -19.76 -30.99
N THR A 215 40.36 -20.82 -31.80
CA THR A 215 40.08 -22.22 -31.46
C THR A 215 40.74 -22.74 -30.17
N SER A 216 41.84 -22.14 -29.71
CA SER A 216 42.58 -22.52 -28.48
C SER A 216 42.85 -21.34 -27.55
N HIS A 217 41.84 -20.51 -27.25
CA HIS A 217 42.00 -19.37 -26.36
C HIS A 217 42.26 -19.76 -24.90
N ILE A 218 43.49 -19.52 -24.42
CA ILE A 218 43.86 -19.64 -23.00
C ILE A 218 43.75 -18.25 -22.36
N CYS A 219 42.69 -18.03 -21.58
CA CYS A 219 42.42 -16.75 -20.97
C CYS A 219 43.29 -16.49 -19.73
N ARG A 220 44.32 -15.65 -19.86
CA ARG A 220 45.17 -15.21 -18.74
C ARG A 220 44.42 -14.40 -17.67
N LYS A 221 43.27 -13.81 -18.01
CA LYS A 221 42.44 -13.00 -17.10
C LYS A 221 41.26 -13.77 -16.51
N ARG A 222 41.13 -15.09 -16.74
CA ARG A 222 40.00 -15.87 -16.23
C ARG A 222 39.84 -15.78 -14.71
N ASN A 223 40.96 -15.74 -13.99
CA ASN A 223 40.99 -15.69 -12.53
C ASN A 223 41.17 -14.26 -11.98
N ALA A 224 41.22 -13.24 -12.83
CA ALA A 224 41.32 -11.86 -12.36
C ALA A 224 40.01 -11.47 -11.64
N PRO A 225 40.07 -10.83 -10.46
CA PRO A 225 38.88 -10.37 -9.76
C PRO A 225 38.26 -9.17 -10.52
N CYS A 226 36.94 -9.14 -10.58
CA CYS A 226 36.21 -8.00 -11.11
C CYS A 226 36.38 -6.78 -10.20
N TYR A 227 36.60 -5.60 -10.78
CA TYR A 227 36.66 -4.34 -10.03
C TYR A 227 35.38 -4.05 -9.22
N HIS A 228 34.21 -4.35 -9.78
CA HIS A 228 32.90 -4.04 -9.19
C HIS A 228 32.49 -5.05 -8.11
N CYS A 229 32.33 -6.32 -8.47
CA CYS A 229 31.77 -7.34 -7.56
C CYS A 229 32.81 -8.28 -6.93
N LYS A 230 34.10 -8.11 -7.24
CA LYS A 230 35.23 -8.94 -6.78
C LYS A 230 35.21 -10.43 -7.17
N ALA A 231 34.10 -10.93 -7.72
CA ALA A 231 34.02 -12.27 -8.30
C ALA A 231 34.93 -12.42 -9.53
N ARG A 232 35.28 -13.67 -9.86
CA ARG A 232 36.17 -14.01 -10.98
C ARG A 232 35.36 -14.45 -12.22
N GLY A 233 36.04 -14.66 -13.34
CA GLY A 233 35.45 -15.25 -14.55
C GLY A 233 34.82 -14.26 -15.55
N HIS A 234 34.79 -12.96 -15.25
CA HIS A 234 34.25 -11.94 -16.15
C HIS A 234 35.05 -10.63 -16.07
N ASN A 235 34.96 -9.82 -17.13
CA ASN A 235 35.52 -8.48 -17.16
C ASN A 235 34.57 -7.48 -16.50
N SER A 236 35.11 -6.46 -15.82
CA SER A 236 34.31 -5.41 -15.17
C SER A 236 33.36 -4.69 -16.11
N ALA A 237 33.72 -4.58 -17.40
CA ALA A 237 32.89 -3.96 -18.42
C ALA A 237 31.58 -4.70 -18.70
N ILE A 238 31.43 -5.95 -18.23
CA ILE A 238 30.20 -6.76 -18.37
C ILE A 238 29.66 -7.24 -17.02
N CYS A 239 30.12 -6.64 -15.92
CA CYS A 239 29.55 -6.89 -14.59
C CYS A 239 28.21 -6.16 -14.49
N ASP A 240 27.18 -6.85 -14.00
CA ASP A 240 25.83 -6.28 -13.82
C ASP A 240 25.69 -5.52 -12.48
N LEU A 241 26.66 -5.68 -11.56
CA LEU A 241 26.55 -5.13 -10.21
C LEU A 241 26.40 -3.59 -10.20
N PRO A 242 27.12 -2.79 -11.01
CA PRO A 242 26.95 -1.34 -11.02
C PRO A 242 25.52 -0.91 -11.32
N GLU A 243 24.91 -1.46 -12.37
CA GLU A 243 23.54 -1.17 -12.79
C GLU A 243 22.53 -1.67 -11.74
N LYS A 244 22.72 -2.88 -11.21
CA LYS A 244 21.89 -3.40 -10.10
C LYS A 244 22.01 -2.53 -8.84
N SER A 245 23.19 -1.99 -8.56
CA SER A 245 23.42 -1.12 -7.40
C SER A 245 22.71 0.22 -7.54
N GLU A 246 22.63 0.78 -8.75
CA GLU A 246 21.81 1.97 -9.03
C GLU A 246 20.33 1.68 -8.80
N GLU A 247 19.85 0.53 -9.26
CA GLU A 247 18.47 0.10 -9.04
C GLU A 247 18.15 -0.04 -7.55
N ILE A 248 19.00 -0.76 -6.80
CA ILE A 248 18.85 -0.93 -5.35
C ILE A 248 18.81 0.43 -4.64
N ARG A 249 19.73 1.35 -4.99
CA ARG A 249 19.74 2.71 -4.42
C ARG A 249 18.46 3.48 -4.71
N ARG A 250 17.90 3.36 -5.92
CA ARG A 250 16.64 4.00 -6.28
C ARG A 250 15.47 3.41 -5.50
N GLN A 251 15.38 2.08 -5.42
CA GLN A 251 14.31 1.41 -4.67
C GLN A 251 14.38 1.75 -3.19
N LEU A 252 15.58 1.77 -2.61
CA LEU A 252 15.80 2.16 -1.22
C LEU A 252 15.35 3.61 -0.97
N HIS A 253 15.69 4.53 -1.88
CA HIS A 253 15.23 5.92 -1.79
C HIS A 253 13.70 6.01 -1.81
N ASN A 254 13.05 5.31 -2.74
CA ASN A 254 11.59 5.29 -2.83
C ASN A 254 10.94 4.69 -1.58
N ALA A 255 11.49 3.58 -1.06
CA ALA A 255 10.97 2.93 0.14
C ALA A 255 11.15 3.82 1.39
N LEU A 256 12.28 4.50 1.54
CA LEU A 256 12.51 5.44 2.63
C LEU A 256 11.55 6.63 2.60
N ASN A 257 11.30 7.20 1.40
CA ASN A 257 10.32 8.27 1.24
C ASN A 257 8.91 7.77 1.54
N GLY A 258 8.51 6.63 0.98
CA GLY A 258 7.20 6.03 1.22
C GLY A 258 6.96 5.70 2.70
N ARG A 259 8.00 5.22 3.40
CA ARG A 259 7.97 5.01 4.85
C ARG A 259 7.66 6.31 5.59
N LYS A 260 8.43 7.37 5.29
CA LYS A 260 8.26 8.69 5.90
C LYS A 260 6.86 9.27 5.65
N ASP A 261 6.37 9.22 4.41
CA ASP A 261 5.04 9.73 4.06
C ASP A 261 3.93 8.95 4.80
N THR A 262 4.13 7.64 4.97
CA THR A 262 3.21 6.78 5.72
C THR A 262 3.22 7.09 7.22
N GLU A 263 4.40 7.33 7.81
CA GLU A 263 4.53 7.79 9.19
C GLU A 263 3.77 9.12 9.40
N GLU A 264 3.94 10.09 8.48
CA GLU A 264 3.24 11.37 8.52
C GLU A 264 1.71 11.19 8.41
N LYS A 265 1.24 10.28 7.54
CA LYS A 265 -0.18 9.94 7.42
C LYS A 265 -0.75 9.35 8.71
N ILE A 266 -0.03 8.42 9.35
CA ILE A 266 -0.44 7.83 10.63
C ILE A 266 -0.59 8.92 11.69
N LEU A 267 0.36 9.85 11.79
CA LEU A 267 0.30 10.97 12.74
C LEU A 267 -0.88 11.92 12.46
N ALA A 268 -1.23 12.13 11.19
CA ALA A 268 -2.41 12.92 10.81
C ALA A 268 -3.71 12.23 11.22
N LEU A 269 -3.88 10.95 10.89
CA LEU A 269 -5.04 10.16 11.26
C LEU A 269 -5.21 10.05 12.78
N GLN A 270 -4.11 9.89 13.52
CA GLN A 270 -4.14 9.88 14.99
C GLN A 270 -4.57 11.22 15.59
N ARG A 271 -4.26 12.35 14.95
CA ARG A 271 -4.76 13.67 15.38
C ARG A 271 -6.26 13.77 15.14
N GLU A 272 -6.71 13.45 13.93
CA GLU A 272 -8.13 13.48 13.59
C GLU A 272 -8.97 12.58 14.50
N LEU A 273 -8.47 11.38 14.83
CA LEU A 273 -9.16 10.48 15.76
C LEU A 273 -9.29 11.05 17.19
N ARG A 274 -8.35 11.90 17.62
CA ARG A 274 -8.43 12.59 18.91
C ARG A 274 -9.43 13.74 18.86
N ASP A 275 -9.52 14.44 17.73
CA ASP A 275 -10.43 15.58 17.57
C ASP A 275 -11.91 15.16 17.46
N LEU A 276 -12.17 13.87 17.19
CA LEU A 276 -13.51 13.28 17.21
C LEU A 276 -13.96 12.78 18.59
N HIS A 277 -13.13 12.92 19.64
CA HIS A 277 -13.46 12.65 21.05
C HIS A 277 -13.94 13.90 21.77
#